data_AF-A0AAD6ZDY2-F1
#
_entry.id   AF-A0AAD6ZDY2-F1
#
_cell.length_a   1.000
_cell.length_b   1.000
_cell.length_c   1.000
_cell.angle_alpha   90.00
_cell.angle_beta   90.00
_cell.angle_gamma   90.00
#
_symmetry.space_group_name_H-M   'P 1'
#
loop_
_entity.id
_entity.type
_entity.pdbx_description
1 polymer ?
#
loop_
_entity_poly.entity_id
_entity_poly.type
_entity_poly.pdbx_seq_one_letter_code
_entity_poly.pdbx_strand_id
1 'polypeptide(L)'
;SGIYTAHARRLAHTMAQAGCARRKIGPLMAEIAAVFGVKVDRQMSWCTVSRAILEGGVAASMQMVYEIALTISADSTSHRGNNYESRHISMRAPDYVGGIDA
;
A
#
# COMPACT_ATOMS: atom_id res chain seq x y z
N SER A 1 15.87 -6.95 -1.13
CA SER A 1 14.99 -6.81 0.04
C SER A 1 14.38 -8.17 0.33
N GLY A 2 14.76 -8.89 1.40
CA GLY A 2 14.38 -10.32 1.50
C GLY A 2 14.40 -10.99 2.88
N ILE A 3 14.62 -10.28 3.99
CA ILE A 3 14.77 -10.93 5.31
C ILE A 3 13.45 -11.02 6.09
N TYR A 4 12.54 -10.05 5.91
CA TYR A 4 11.27 -10.01 6.63
C TYR A 4 10.12 -10.54 5.78
N THR A 5 9.16 -11.23 6.41
CA THR A 5 7.95 -11.73 5.76
C THR A 5 6.98 -10.59 5.41
N ALA A 6 6.07 -10.83 4.46
CA ALA A 6 5.03 -9.86 4.13
C ALA A 6 4.15 -9.50 5.35
N HIS A 7 3.81 -10.49 6.19
CA HIS A 7 3.06 -10.28 7.42
C HIS A 7 3.79 -9.36 8.41
N ALA A 8 5.10 -9.54 8.60
CA ALA A 8 5.88 -8.68 9.47
C ALA A 8 5.93 -7.23 8.97
N ARG A 9 6.10 -7.02 7.65
CA ARG A 9 6.04 -5.67 7.04
C ARG A 9 4.66 -5.03 7.20
N ARG A 10 3.59 -5.80 6.99
CA ARG A 10 2.21 -5.33 7.16
C ARG A 10 1.95 -4.92 8.61
N LEU A 11 2.40 -5.72 9.58
CA LEU A 11 2.29 -5.38 11.00
C LEU A 11 3.03 -4.06 11.32
N ALA A 12 4.27 -3.91 10.85
CA ALA A 12 5.03 -2.67 11.02
C ALA A 12 4.32 -1.45 10.40
N HIS A 13 3.69 -1.63 9.22
CA HIS A 13 2.89 -0.59 8.57
C HIS A 13 1.64 -0.23 9.39
N THR A 14 0.88 -1.20 9.88
CA THR A 14 -0.29 -0.97 10.73
C THR A 14 0.07 -0.23 12.02
N MET A 15 1.18 -0.58 12.66
CA MET A 15 1.66 0.12 13.86
C MET A 15 2.04 1.58 13.55
N ALA A 16 2.64 1.84 12.39
CA ALA A 16 2.92 3.20 11.94
C ALA A 16 1.64 4.01 11.68
N GLN A 17 0.62 3.40 11.08
CA GLN A 17 -0.70 4.02 10.90
C GLN A 17 -1.39 4.31 12.24
N ALA A 18 -1.18 3.45 13.24
CA ALA A 18 -1.65 3.67 14.62
C ALA A 18 -0.85 4.76 15.38
N GLY A 19 0.07 5.47 14.71
CA GLY A 19 0.84 6.57 15.30
C GLY A 19 2.08 6.13 16.09
N CYS A 20 2.47 4.86 16.04
CA CYS A 20 3.70 4.42 16.71
C CYS A 20 4.92 5.09 16.05
N ALA A 21 5.80 5.66 16.88
CA ALA A 21 7.05 6.23 16.40
C ALA A 21 7.88 5.14 15.70
N ARG A 22 8.28 5.38 14.44
CA ARG A 22 8.98 4.39 13.59
C ARG A 22 10.19 3.75 14.27
N ARG A 23 10.92 4.49 15.12
CA ARG A 23 12.09 4.01 15.86
C ARG A 23 11.73 2.97 16.94
N LYS A 24 10.49 3.01 17.44
CA LYS A 24 9.96 2.12 18.47
C LYS A 24 9.24 0.90 17.91
N ILE A 25 8.87 0.90 16.63
CA ILE A 25 8.11 -0.20 16.01
C ILE A 25 8.87 -1.53 16.09
N GLY A 26 10.15 -1.56 15.73
CA GLY A 26 10.98 -2.76 15.82
C GLY A 26 11.05 -3.36 17.23
N PRO A 27 11.45 -2.58 18.25
CA PRO A 27 11.42 -3.02 19.65
C PRO A 27 10.03 -3.49 20.09
N LEU A 28 8.97 -2.75 19.77
CA LEU A 28 7.62 -3.10 20.17
C LEU A 28 7.16 -4.43 19.55
N MET A 29 7.54 -4.71 18.30
CA MET A 29 7.27 -6.00 17.68
C MET A 29 7.99 -7.16 18.38
N ALA A 30 9.21 -6.94 18.89
CA ALA A 30 9.95 -7.94 19.66
C ALA A 30 9.32 -8.19 21.03
N GLU A 31 8.89 -7.12 21.72
CA GLU A 31 8.16 -7.22 23.00
C GLU A 31 6.83 -7.98 22.84
N ILE A 32 6.04 -7.63 21.81
CA ILE A 32 4.78 -8.34 21.51
C ILE A 32 5.06 -9.82 21.24
N ALA A 33 6.07 -10.13 20.44
CA ALA A 33 6.42 -11.51 20.15
C ALA A 33 6.84 -12.29 21.42
N ALA A 34 7.58 -11.64 22.33
CA ALA A 34 7.95 -12.23 23.62
C ALA A 34 6.73 -12.54 24.50
N VAL A 35 5.72 -11.65 24.52
CA VAL A 35 4.44 -11.89 25.22
C VAL A 35 3.73 -13.14 24.68
N PHE A 36 3.79 -13.37 23.37
CA PHE A 36 3.24 -14.57 22.73
C PHE A 36 4.18 -15.79 22.78
N GLY A 37 5.31 -15.72 23.50
CA GLY A 37 6.26 -16.82 23.63
C GLY A 37 7.09 -17.10 22.36
N VAL A 38 7.08 -16.18 21.38
CA VAL A 38 7.81 -16.30 20.13
C VAL A 38 9.19 -15.66 20.27
N LYS A 39 10.25 -16.45 20.05
CA LYS A 39 11.62 -15.92 19.97
C LYS A 39 11.84 -15.25 18.62
N VAL A 40 12.10 -13.95 18.64
CA VAL A 40 12.47 -13.17 17.45
C VAL A 40 13.99 -13.07 17.38
N ASP A 41 14.59 -13.75 16.42
CA ASP A 41 16.05 -13.73 16.18
C ASP A 41 16.55 -12.34 15.74
N ARG A 42 15.70 -11.56 15.06
CA ARG A 42 16.08 -10.27 14.47
C ARG A 42 15.01 -9.22 14.65
N GLN A 43 15.41 -8.10 15.26
CA GLN A 43 14.56 -6.93 15.40
C GLN A 43 14.56 -6.09 14.12
N MET A 44 13.38 -5.67 13.68
CA MET A 44 13.24 -4.81 12.51
C MET A 44 13.87 -3.43 12.77
N SER A 45 14.86 -3.05 11.97
CA SER A 45 15.52 -1.74 12.10
C SER A 45 14.60 -0.60 11.67
N TRP A 46 14.87 0.63 12.14
CA TRP A 46 14.13 1.82 11.71
C TRP A 46 14.15 2.04 10.18
N CYS A 47 15.29 1.76 9.54
CA CYS A 47 15.42 1.84 8.08
C CYS A 47 14.52 0.81 7.39
N THR A 48 14.46 -0.41 7.93
CA THR A 48 13.61 -1.48 7.41
C THR A 48 12.13 -1.17 7.59
N VAL A 49 11.72 -0.64 8.75
CA VAL A 49 10.36 -0.17 9.01
C VAL A 49 9.98 0.93 8.01
N SER A 50 10.86 1.91 7.80
CA SER A 50 10.60 2.99 6.84
C SER A 50 10.46 2.48 5.41
N ARG A 51 11.28 1.50 5.00
CA ARG A 51 11.14 0.84 3.70
C ARG A 51 9.83 0.06 3.59
N ALA A 52 9.46 -0.70 4.61
CA ALA A 52 8.19 -1.44 4.63
C ALA A 52 6.97 -0.52 4.49
N ILE A 53 7.03 0.68 5.08
CA ILE A 53 5.96 1.69 4.95
C ILE A 53 5.91 2.25 3.52
N LEU A 54 7.06 2.60 2.94
CA LEU A 54 7.12 3.10 1.56
C LEU A 54 6.66 2.05 0.55
N GLU A 55 7.12 0.81 0.70
CA GLU A 55 6.69 -0.33 -0.12
C GLU A 55 5.17 -0.55 -0.01
N GLY A 56 4.60 -0.45 1.21
CA GLY A 56 3.15 -0.54 1.44
C GLY A 56 2.36 0.59 0.77
N GLY A 57 2.87 1.83 0.83
CA GLY A 57 2.25 2.97 0.14
C GLY A 57 2.28 2.84 -1.38
N VAL A 58 3.40 2.38 -1.95
CA VAL A 58 3.50 2.12 -3.40
C VAL A 58 2.52 1.03 -3.83
N ALA A 59 2.40 -0.05 -3.06
CA ALA A 59 1.44 -1.11 -3.33
C ALA A 59 -0.01 -0.61 -3.28
N ALA A 60 -0.35 0.27 -2.32
CA ALA A 60 -1.67 0.88 -2.25
C ALA A 60 -1.98 1.77 -3.47
N SER A 61 -1.00 2.56 -3.94
CA SER A 61 -1.16 3.35 -5.17
C SER A 61 -1.33 2.47 -6.41
N MET A 62 -0.56 1.38 -6.53
CA MET A 62 -0.71 0.44 -7.64
C MET A 62 -2.08 -0.24 -7.62
N GLN A 63 -2.56 -0.66 -6.44
CA GLN A 63 -3.90 -1.22 -6.28
C GLN A 63 -4.98 -0.22 -6.70
N MET A 64 -4.86 1.04 -6.28
CA MET A 64 -5.79 2.09 -6.69
C MET A 64 -5.78 2.31 -8.21
N VAL A 65 -4.60 2.36 -8.84
CA VAL A 65 -4.50 2.47 -10.31
C VAL A 65 -5.13 1.27 -11.02
N TYR A 66 -4.94 0.07 -10.48
CA TYR A 66 -5.55 -1.15 -10.99
C TYR A 66 -7.08 -1.14 -10.88
N GLU A 67 -7.62 -0.73 -9.72
CA GLU A 67 -9.07 -0.63 -9.49
C GLU A 67 -9.74 0.46 -10.33
N ILE A 68 -9.02 1.55 -10.60
CA ILE A 68 -9.50 2.70 -11.39
C ILE A 68 -9.20 2.55 -12.89
N ALA A 69 -8.51 1.47 -13.30
CA ALA A 69 -8.05 1.20 -14.68
C ALA A 69 -7.79 2.48 -15.49
N LEU A 70 -6.88 3.30 -14.95
CA LEU A 70 -6.56 4.62 -15.50
C LEU A 70 -5.68 4.44 -16.75
N THR A 71 -6.23 4.77 -17.92
CA THR A 71 -5.49 4.78 -19.18
C THR A 71 -5.21 6.21 -19.59
N ILE A 72 -3.95 6.63 -19.47
CA ILE A 72 -3.46 7.91 -19.97
C ILE A 72 -2.86 7.65 -21.36
N SER A 73 -3.62 7.98 -22.41
CA SER A 73 -3.11 7.96 -23.78
C SER A 73 -2.62 9.36 -24.14
N ALA A 74 -1.30 9.55 -24.09
CA ALA A 74 -0.65 10.78 -24.55
C ALA A 74 -0.26 10.66 -26.02
N ASP A 75 -1.26 10.38 -26.85
CA ASP A 75 -1.21 10.61 -28.29
C ASP A 75 -1.57 12.09 -28.49
N SER A 76 -0.59 12.97 -28.28
CA SER A 76 -0.75 14.41 -28.50
C SER A 76 -1.04 14.69 -29.97
N THR A 77 -2.30 14.91 -30.32
CA THR A 77 -2.60 15.63 -31.57
C THR A 77 -2.63 17.13 -31.29
N SER A 78 -1.65 17.87 -31.82
CA SER A 78 -1.63 19.34 -31.75
C SER A 78 -2.43 19.93 -32.91
N HIS A 79 -3.45 20.73 -32.61
CA HIS A 79 -4.15 21.52 -33.63
C HIS A 79 -4.06 23.02 -33.30
N ARG A 80 -3.44 23.79 -34.21
CA ARG A 80 -3.21 25.25 -34.06
C ARG A 80 -2.49 25.64 -32.76
N GLY A 81 -1.54 24.82 -32.31
CA GLY A 81 -0.76 25.09 -31.09
C GLY A 81 -1.46 24.68 -29.79
N ASN A 82 -2.69 24.15 -29.85
CA ASN A 82 -3.37 23.57 -28.70
C ASN A 82 -3.16 22.05 -28.69
N ASN A 83 -2.60 21.56 -27.59
CA ASN A 83 -2.42 20.14 -27.37
C ASN A 83 -3.72 19.51 -26.84
N TYR A 84 -4.25 18.52 -27.55
CA TYR A 84 -5.42 17.78 -27.12
C TYR A 84 -4.98 16.46 -26.51
N GLU A 85 -5.22 16.31 -25.21
CA GLU A 85 -4.91 15.11 -24.44
C GLU A 85 -6.21 14.44 -24.03
N SER A 86 -6.37 13.15 -24.35
CA SER A 86 -7.52 12.35 -23.92
C SER A 86 -7.15 11.49 -22.72
N ARG A 87 -7.82 11.71 -21.58
CA ARG A 87 -7.62 10.94 -20.34
C ARG A 87 -8.89 10.17 -20.03
N HIS A 88 -8.80 8.84 -19.96
CA HIS A 88 -9.94 7.98 -19.66
C HIS A 88 -9.76 7.28 -18.31
N ILE A 89 -10.79 7.33 -17.48
CA ILE A 89 -10.86 6.60 -16.21
C ILE A 89 -11.95 5.52 -16.38
N SER A 90 -11.59 4.25 -16.13
CA SER A 90 -12.54 3.14 -16.17
C SER A 90 -12.63 2.52 -14.78
N MET A 91 -13.59 2.94 -13.97
CA MET A 91 -13.79 2.36 -12.65
C MET A 91 -14.51 1.02 -12.78
N ARG A 92 -14.03 -0.01 -12.06
CA ARG A 92 -14.77 -1.26 -11.92
C ARG A 92 -16.06 -0.99 -11.13
N ALA A 93 -17.20 -1.01 -11.81
CA ALA A 93 -18.50 -0.88 -11.16
C ALA A 93 -18.73 -2.11 -10.25
N PRO A 94 -19.19 -1.92 -9.01
CA PRO A 94 -19.61 -3.05 -8.18
C PRO A 94 -20.78 -3.77 -8.86
N ASP A 95 -20.77 -5.11 -8.82
CA ASP A 95 -21.85 -5.94 -9.31
C ASP A 95 -23.07 -5.74 -8.39
N TYR A 96 -23.99 -4.85 -8.78
CA TYR A 96 -25.31 -4.76 -8.17
C TYR A 96 -26.13 -5.95 -8.64
N VAL A 97 -25.88 -7.13 -8.06
CA VAL A 97 -26.81 -8.25 -8.18
C VAL A 97 -28.07 -7.82 -7.46
N GLY A 98 -29.07 -7.41 -8.24
CA GLY A 98 -30.35 -6.95 -7.74
C GLY A 98 -31.05 -8.04 -6.94
N GLY A 99 -31.51 -7.65 -5.75
CA GLY A 99 -32.46 -8.40 -4.95
C GLY A 99 -31.85 -9.03 -3.70
N ILE A 100 -31.99 -8.35 -2.56
CA ILE A 100 -32.75 -8.80 -1.39
C ILE A 100 -33.06 -7.53 -0.62
N ASP A 101 -34.31 -7.05 -0.69
CA ASP A 101 -34.96 -6.16 0.27
C ASP A 101 -36.45 -6.07 -0.08
N ALA A 102 -37.24 -7.00 0.47
CA ALA A 102 -38.64 -6.86 0.95
C ALA A 102 -39.26 -8.23 1.21
#